data_AF-A0AAE2YHW4-F1
#
_entry.id   AF-A0AAE2YHW4-F1
#
_cell.length_a   1.000
_cell.length_b   1.000
_cell.length_c   1.000
_cell.angle_alpha   90.00
_cell.angle_beta   90.00
_cell.angle_gamma   90.00
#
_symmetry.space_group_name_H-M   'P 1'
#
loop_
_entity.id
_entity.type
_entity.pdbx_description
1 polymer ?
#
loop_
_entity_poly.entity_id
_entity_poly.type
_entity_poly.pdbx_seq_one_letter_code
_entity_poly.pdbx_strand_id
1 'polypeptide(L)' 'MGSLAEKTIEIAMDENITIYDASYVALAAILNTKLYTADKKLVEKLAQKYDICHISQAQ' A
#
# COMPACT_ATOMS: atom_id res chain seq x y z
N MET A 1 10.52 -14.71 9.87
CA MET A 1 10.44 -14.02 8.57
C MET A 1 10.16 -12.56 8.90
N GLY A 2 10.79 -11.60 8.22
CA GLY A 2 10.82 -10.22 8.70
C GLY A 2 9.44 -9.54 8.71
N SER A 3 9.29 -8.50 9.53
CA SER A 3 8.05 -7.70 9.69
C SER A 3 7.40 -7.31 8.37
N LEU A 4 8.18 -7.07 7.32
CA LEU A 4 7.68 -6.75 5.99
C LEU A 4 6.89 -7.90 5.34
N ALA A 5 7.39 -9.14 5.40
CA ALA A 5 6.76 -10.27 4.73
C ALA A 5 5.42 -10.62 5.38
N GLU A 6 5.39 -10.65 6.72
CA GLU A 6 4.17 -10.90 7.50
C GLU A 6 3.12 -9.81 7.24
N LYS A 7 3.52 -8.54 7.27
CA LYS A 7 2.62 -7.41 6.99
C LYS A 7 2.12 -7.40 5.55
N THR A 8 2.96 -7.81 4.60
CA THR A 8 2.56 -7.90 3.18
C THR A 8 1.47 -8.96 2.99
N ILE A 9 1.59 -10.12 3.64
CA ILE A 9 0.58 -11.19 3.56
C ILE A 9 -0.73 -10.73 4.21
N GLU A 10 -0.67 -10.13 5.40
CA GLU A 10 -1.82 -9.56 6.11
C GLU A 10 -2.60 -8.59 5.21
N ILE A 11 -1.92 -7.59 4.64
CA ILE A 11 -2.55 -6.58 3.79
C ILE A 11 -3.10 -7.17 2.49
N ALA A 12 -2.37 -8.11 1.86
CA ALA A 12 -2.83 -8.75 0.64
C ALA A 12 -4.15 -9.50 0.85
N MET A 13 -4.28 -10.19 1.99
CA MET A 13 -5.49 -10.92 2.37
C MET A 13 -6.63 -9.99 2.77
N ASP A 14 -6.37 -9.04 3.67
CA ASP A 14 -7.40 -8.16 4.24
C ASP A 14 -7.99 -7.20 3.20
N GLU A 15 -7.14 -6.71 2.29
CA GLU A 15 -7.58 -5.78 1.25
C GLU A 15 -7.88 -6.47 -0.09
N ASN A 16 -7.66 -7.78 -0.23
CA ASN A 16 -7.85 -8.52 -1.48
C ASN A 16 -7.14 -7.84 -2.68
N ILE A 17 -5.82 -7.65 -2.56
CA ILE A 17 -4.95 -7.06 -3.60
C ILE A 17 -3.79 -8.01 -3.89
N THR A 18 -3.05 -7.76 -4.98
CA THR A 18 -1.90 -8.61 -5.30
C THR A 18 -0.81 -8.49 -4.23
N ILE A 19 0.00 -9.54 -4.10
CA ILE A 19 1.14 -9.52 -3.16
C ILE A 19 2.11 -8.37 -3.48
N TYR A 20 2.20 -7.94 -4.74
CA TYR A 20 3.03 -6.83 -5.16
C TYR A 20 2.48 -5.49 -4.67
N ASP A 21 1.19 -5.22 -4.87
CA ASP A 21 0.55 -4.00 -4.36
C ASP A 21 0.66 -3.92 -2.83
N ALA A 22 0.36 -5.03 -2.15
CA ALA A 22 0.47 -5.13 -0.70
C ALA A 22 1.91 -4.89 -0.20
N SER A 23 2.93 -5.29 -0.96
CA SER A 23 4.32 -5.11 -0.54
C SER A 23 4.72 -3.63 -0.47
N TYR A 24 4.22 -2.81 -1.39
CA TYR A 24 4.46 -1.36 -1.36
C TYR A 24 3.67 -0.68 -0.24
N VAL A 25 2.43 -1.12 0.01
CA VAL A 25 1.62 -0.61 1.14
C VAL A 25 2.26 -0.99 2.47
N ALA A 26 2.70 -2.23 2.64
CA ALA A 26 3.40 -2.72 3.82
C ALA A 26 4.71 -1.95 4.07
N LEU A 27 5.49 -1.73 3.01
CA LEU A 27 6.73 -0.96 3.09
C LEU A 27 6.45 0.49 3.54
N ALA A 28 5.47 1.15 2.94
CA ALA A 28 5.09 2.51 3.30
C ALA A 28 4.61 2.61 4.76
N ALA A 29 3.79 1.66 5.22
CA ALA A 29 3.31 1.59 6.60
C ALA A 29 4.46 1.38 7.60
N ILE A 30 5.42 0.50 7.30
CA ILE A 30 6.59 0.24 8.17
C ILE A 30 7.50 1.46 8.26
N LEU A 31 7.68 2.18 7.16
CA LEU A 31 8.48 3.40 7.10
C LEU A 31 7.71 4.64 7.59
N ASN A 32 6.43 4.49 7.94
CA ASN A 32 5.52 5.58 8.30
C ASN A 32 5.56 6.73 7.27
N THR A 33 5.45 6.38 5.99
CA THR A 33 5.51 7.31 4.86
C THR A 33 4.34 7.09 3.90
N LYS A 34 4.13 8.07 3.02
CA LYS A 34 3.06 8.04 2.01
C LYS A 34 3.47 7.15 0.82
N LEU A 35 2.56 6.28 0.37
CA LEU A 35 2.73 5.56 -0.88
C LEU A 35 2.27 6.42 -2.06
N TYR A 36 3.16 6.67 -3.01
CA TYR A 36 2.82 7.26 -4.30
C TYR A 36 2.73 6.16 -5.36
N THR A 37 1.62 6.11 -6.10
CA THR A 37 1.41 5.14 -7.17
C THR A 37 0.75 5.79 -8.39
N ALA A 38 0.99 5.25 -9.59
CA ALA A 38 0.25 5.63 -10.79
C ALA A 38 -1.08 4.85 -10.94
N ASP A 39 -1.34 3.87 -10.06
CA ASP A 39 -2.58 3.10 -10.09
C ASP A 39 -3.70 3.81 -9.33
N LYS A 40 -4.59 4.46 -10.07
CA LYS A 40 -5.77 5.13 -9.50
C LYS A 40 -6.74 4.16 -8.81
N LYS A 41 -6.89 2.93 -9.31
CA LYS A 41 -7.81 1.95 -8.71
C LYS A 41 -7.32 1.50 -7.34
N LEU A 42 -5.99 1.38 -7.18
CA LEU A 42 -5.39 1.07 -5.89
C LEU A 42 -5.61 2.20 -4.87
N VAL A 43 -5.46 3.46 -5.30
CA VAL A 43 -5.73 4.64 -4.46
C VAL A 43 -7.20 4.68 -4.02
N GLU A 44 -8.14 4.56 -4.96
CA GLU A 44 -9.57 4.58 -4.68
C GLU A 44 -9.99 3.50 -3.67
N LYS A 45 -9.36 2.33 -3.75
CA LYS A 45 -9.63 1.20 -2.86
C LYS A 45 -9.05 1.39 -1.46
N LEU A 46 -7.85 1.96 -1.33
CA LEU A 46 -7.07 1.93 -0.10
C LEU A 46 -6.98 3.25 0.67
N ALA A 47 -7.32 4.39 0.05
CA ALA A 47 -7.14 5.73 0.63
C ALA A 47 -7.92 5.98 1.94
N GLN A 48 -8.91 5.15 2.27
CA GLN A 48 -9.62 5.25 3.55
C GLN A 48 -8.84 4.64 4.72
N LYS A 49 -7.90 3.73 4.46
CA LYS A 49 -7.17 2.97 5.48
C LYS A 49 -5.66 3.26 5.50
N TYR A 50 -5.09 3.61 4.36
CA TYR A 50 -3.64 3.78 4.19
C TYR A 50 -3.33 5.17 3.64
N ASP A 51 -2.17 5.73 4.03
CA ASP A 51 -1.67 6.97 3.45
C ASP A 51 -1.09 6.72 2.05
N ILE A 52 -1.97 6.77 1.05
CA ILE A 52 -1.68 6.50 -0.36
C ILE A 52 -2.26 7.60 -1.23
N CYS A 53 -1.55 8.00 -2.28
CA CYS A 53 -2.07 8.94 -3.27
C CYS A 53 -1.56 8.65 -4.68
N HIS A 54 -2.24 9.24 -5.65
CA HIS A 54 -1.83 9.12 -7.04
C HIS A 54 -0.62 10.03 -7.31
N ILE A 55 0.36 9.58 -8.10
CA ILE A 55 1.59 10.34 -8.39
C ILE A 55 1.33 11.72 -8.99
N SER A 56 0.23 11.91 -9.74
CA SER A 56 -0.14 13.22 -10.27
C SER A 56 -0.60 14.24 -9.21
N GLN A 57 -0.75 13.80 -7.96
CA GLN A 57 -1.05 14.65 -6.81
C GLN A 57 0.20 14.93 -5.96
N ALA A 58 1.35 14.33 -6.31
CA ALA A 58 2.64 14.75 -5.80
C ALA A 58 2.96 16.12 -6.40
N GLN A 59 3.10 17.13 -5.55
CA GLN A 59 3.52 18.47 -5.95
C GLN A 59 4.95 18.46 -6.50
#